data_AF-A0A929KC08-F1
#
_entry.id   AF-A0A929KC08-F1
#
_cell.length_a   1.000
_cell.length_b   1.000
_cell.length_c   1.000
_cell.angle_alpha   90.00
_cell.angle_beta   90.00
_cell.angle_gamma   90.00
#
_symmetry.space_group_name_H-M   'P 1'
#
loop_
_entity.id
_entity.type
_entity.pdbx_description
1 polymer ?
#
loop_
_entity_poly.entity_id
_entity_poly.type
_entity_poly.pdbx_seq_one_letter_code
_entity_poly.pdbx_strand_id
1 'polypeptide(L)'
;MKKIILSAAILAVAGLTTVKASNNIQSPVAVVAYQDSVTKTPVELKDLPDAVKATLASDKYKDWAPSAAFLVTKADKSEYYQVDVKKQEESASLKIGKDGAVIE
;
A
#
# COMPACT_ATOMS: atom_id res chain seq x y z
N MET A 1 -66.50 -2.17 27.30
CA MET A 1 -66.68 -2.73 28.66
C MET A 1 -65.48 -2.35 29.51
N LYS A 2 -65.72 -1.93 30.76
CA LYS A 2 -64.74 -1.44 31.74
C LYS A 2 -64.22 -2.63 32.57
N LYS A 3 -62.92 -2.92 32.56
CA LYS A 3 -62.21 -3.88 33.44
C LYS A 3 -60.71 -3.47 33.45
N ILE A 4 -60.22 -2.68 34.40
CA ILE A 4 -59.62 -3.04 35.70
C ILE A 4 -58.59 -4.17 35.57
N ILE A 5 -57.29 -3.89 35.84
CA ILE A 5 -56.29 -4.58 36.72
C ILE A 5 -54.94 -3.89 36.44
N LEU A 6 -54.30 -3.07 37.27
CA LEU A 6 -53.85 -3.15 38.67
C LEU A 6 -53.11 -4.44 39.03
N SER A 7 -51.78 -4.39 39.00
CA SER A 7 -50.81 -4.98 39.95
C SER A 7 -49.44 -5.03 39.26
N ALA A 8 -48.50 -4.14 39.59
CA ALA A 8 -47.68 -4.12 40.80
C ALA A 8 -46.78 -5.36 40.92
N ALA A 9 -45.49 -5.07 40.76
CA ALA A 9 -44.32 -5.80 41.21
C ALA A 9 -44.13 -7.22 40.68
N ILE A 10 -42.92 -7.51 40.19
CA ILE A 10 -42.13 -8.68 40.62
C ILE A 10 -40.71 -8.55 40.04
N LEU A 11 -39.81 -8.23 40.97
CA LEU A 11 -38.53 -8.87 41.22
C LEU A 11 -37.33 -8.63 40.27
N ALA A 12 -36.35 -8.00 40.92
CA ALA A 12 -34.94 -8.41 40.92
C ALA A 12 -34.12 -8.11 39.67
N VAL A 13 -33.45 -6.97 39.72
CA VAL A 13 -32.11 -6.81 39.16
C VAL A 13 -31.20 -7.84 39.83
N ALA A 14 -31.13 -9.05 39.27
CA ALA A 14 -30.00 -9.92 39.44
C ALA A 14 -28.98 -9.54 38.37
N GLY A 15 -28.04 -8.67 38.75
CA GLY A 15 -26.77 -8.63 38.06
C GLY A 15 -26.17 -10.04 38.09
N LEU A 16 -25.63 -10.47 36.95
CA LEU A 16 -24.37 -11.20 36.83
C LEU A 16 -24.21 -11.55 35.34
N THR A 17 -23.43 -10.70 34.68
CA THR A 17 -22.30 -11.11 33.83
C THR A 17 -22.46 -12.42 33.07
N THR A 18 -22.69 -12.32 31.77
CA THR A 18 -21.69 -12.75 30.77
C THR A 18 -22.24 -12.47 29.38
N VAL A 19 -21.76 -11.39 28.76
CA VAL A 19 -21.80 -11.29 27.30
C VAL A 19 -20.86 -12.38 26.79
N LYS A 20 -21.37 -13.60 26.58
CA LYS A 20 -20.77 -14.50 25.61
C LYS A 20 -21.16 -13.98 24.25
N ALA A 21 -20.49 -12.90 23.84
CA ALA A 21 -20.23 -12.67 22.44
C ALA A 21 -19.41 -13.88 21.99
N SER A 22 -20.10 -14.94 21.57
CA SER A 22 -19.55 -15.98 20.72
C SER A 22 -19.28 -15.35 19.36
N ASN A 23 -18.40 -14.34 19.35
CA ASN A 23 -17.72 -13.88 18.16
C ASN A 23 -16.40 -14.65 18.07
N ASN A 24 -16.46 -15.97 18.29
CA ASN A 24 -15.40 -16.87 17.87
C ASN A 24 -15.59 -17.12 16.36
N ILE A 25 -15.39 -16.06 15.59
CA ILE A 25 -14.67 -16.17 14.34
C ILE A 25 -13.22 -15.86 14.72
N GLN A 26 -12.63 -16.73 15.56
CA GLN A 26 -11.19 -16.78 15.74
C GLN A 26 -10.65 -17.80 14.74
N SER A 27 -10.98 -17.60 13.46
CA SER A 27 -9.91 -17.79 12.49
C SER A 27 -8.90 -16.71 12.84
N PRO A 28 -7.61 -17.02 13.06
CA PRO A 28 -6.63 -16.06 12.62
C PRO A 28 -6.94 -15.89 11.13
N VAL A 29 -7.72 -14.87 10.79
CA VAL A 29 -7.50 -14.18 9.54
C VAL A 29 -6.07 -13.73 9.76
N ALA A 30 -5.14 -14.57 9.32
CA ALA A 30 -3.83 -14.12 9.01
C ALA A 30 -4.13 -12.92 8.15
N VAL A 31 -3.94 -11.74 8.73
CA VAL A 31 -3.65 -10.56 7.95
C VAL A 31 -2.27 -10.90 7.39
N VAL A 32 -2.25 -11.85 6.45
CA VAL A 32 -1.47 -11.69 5.24
C VAL A 32 -2.08 -10.39 4.73
N ALA A 33 -1.50 -9.27 5.21
CA ALA A 33 -1.09 -8.29 4.26
C ALA A 33 -0.39 -9.14 3.21
N TYR A 34 -1.15 -9.49 2.17
CA TYR A 34 -0.61 -9.47 0.84
C TYR A 34 -0.13 -8.02 0.76
N GLN A 35 1.05 -7.79 1.33
CA GLN A 35 1.98 -6.79 0.91
C GLN A 35 2.00 -7.11 -0.56
N ASP A 36 1.19 -6.38 -1.33
CA ASP A 36 1.27 -6.32 -2.77
C ASP A 36 2.75 -6.50 -3.04
N SER A 37 3.17 -7.66 -3.57
CA SER A 37 4.57 -8.11 -3.48
C SER A 37 5.48 -7.29 -4.41
N VAL A 38 5.05 -6.06 -4.67
CA VAL A 38 5.74 -4.88 -5.12
C VAL A 38 6.69 -4.41 -4.00
N THR A 39 7.87 -5.03 -3.95
CA THR A 39 8.95 -4.50 -3.11
C THR A 39 9.59 -3.33 -3.85
N LYS A 40 9.62 -2.16 -3.22
CA LYS A 40 10.33 -0.97 -3.73
C LYS A 40 11.61 -0.81 -2.94
N THR A 41 12.73 -1.14 -3.56
CA THR A 41 14.06 -0.98 -2.97
C THR A 41 14.64 0.35 -3.46
N PRO A 42 14.90 1.33 -2.59
CA PRO A 42 15.60 2.54 -3.01
C PRO A 42 16.99 2.17 -3.52
N VAL A 43 17.32 2.62 -4.73
CA VAL A 43 18.63 2.41 -5.35
C VAL A 43 19.26 3.77 -5.59
N GLU A 44 20.57 3.86 -5.36
CA GLU A 44 21.28 5.09 -5.66
C GLU A 44 21.42 5.29 -7.17
N LEU A 45 21.50 6.54 -7.61
CA LEU A 45 21.70 6.89 -9.03
C LEU A 45 22.99 6.26 -9.61
N LYS A 46 23.97 5.97 -8.76
CA LYS A 46 25.22 5.28 -9.13
C LYS A 46 24.99 3.79 -9.43
N ASP A 47 24.06 3.16 -8.71
CA ASP A 47 23.66 1.74 -8.86
C ASP A 47 22.67 1.53 -10.00
N LEU A 48 22.22 2.60 -10.65
CA LEU A 48 21.44 2.48 -11.85
C LEU A 48 22.28 1.90 -13.00
N PRO A 49 21.70 0.96 -13.78
CA PRO A 49 22.33 0.44 -14.99
C PRO A 49 22.69 1.57 -15.96
N ASP A 50 23.76 1.40 -16.73
CA ASP A 50 24.15 2.34 -17.79
C ASP A 50 23.03 2.61 -18.78
N ALA A 51 22.19 1.61 -19.06
CA ALA A 51 21.01 1.74 -19.90
C ALA A 51 19.99 2.75 -19.32
N VAL A 52 19.76 2.73 -18.00
CA VAL A 52 18.87 3.68 -17.33
C VAL A 52 19.50 5.09 -17.30
N LYS A 53 20.80 5.17 -17.06
CA LYS A 53 21.56 6.44 -17.11
C LYS A 53 21.54 7.07 -18.51
N ALA A 54 21.68 6.27 -19.56
CA ALA A 54 21.60 6.73 -20.96
C ALA A 54 20.21 7.29 -21.29
N THR A 55 19.16 6.63 -20.80
CA THR A 55 17.77 7.12 -20.93
C THR A 55 17.56 8.43 -20.17
N LEU A 56 18.06 8.55 -18.94
CA LEU A 56 18.01 9.81 -18.19
C LEU A 56 18.85 10.94 -18.82
N ALA A 57 19.97 10.59 -19.46
CA ALA A 57 20.81 11.51 -20.22
C ALA A 57 20.28 11.82 -21.62
N SER A 58 19.18 11.20 -22.04
CA SER A 58 18.56 11.49 -23.33
C SER A 58 18.00 12.91 -23.37
N ASP A 59 17.94 13.52 -24.55
CA ASP A 59 17.48 14.91 -24.75
C ASP A 59 16.09 15.21 -24.15
N LYS A 60 15.26 14.18 -23.98
CA LYS A 60 13.93 14.29 -23.38
C LYS A 60 13.96 14.55 -21.87
N TYR A 61 14.99 14.05 -21.18
CA TYR A 61 15.12 14.08 -19.72
C TYR A 61 16.39 14.80 -19.23
N LYS A 62 17.27 15.28 -20.13
CA LYS A 62 18.48 16.04 -19.77
C LYS A 62 18.21 17.29 -18.92
N ASP A 63 17.05 17.91 -19.09
CA ASP A 63 16.62 19.08 -18.31
C ASP A 63 15.94 18.68 -16.99
N TRP A 64 15.76 17.39 -16.75
CA TRP A 64 15.18 16.82 -15.55
C TRP A 64 16.27 16.26 -14.64
N ALA A 65 16.34 16.76 -13.41
CA ALA A 65 17.28 16.28 -12.42
C ALA A 65 16.72 15.02 -11.74
N PRO A 66 17.38 13.84 -11.86
CA PRO A 66 16.95 12.67 -11.11
C PRO A 66 17.12 12.92 -9.61
N SER A 67 16.03 12.78 -8.87
CA SER A 67 15.95 13.06 -7.44
C SER A 67 16.00 11.78 -6.60
N ALA A 68 15.38 10.71 -7.07
CA ALA A 68 15.37 9.41 -6.42
C ALA A 68 15.24 8.30 -7.45
N ALA A 69 15.72 7.11 -7.11
CA ALA A 69 15.51 5.92 -7.90
C ALA A 69 15.13 4.73 -7.01
N PHE A 70 14.26 3.88 -7.53
CA PHE A 70 13.68 2.75 -6.81
C PHE A 70 13.61 1.55 -7.73
N LEU A 71 14.23 0.44 -7.35
CA LEU A 71 14.00 -0.85 -7.97
C LEU A 71 12.67 -1.41 -7.46
N VAL A 72 11.70 -1.51 -8.36
CA VAL A 72 10.38 -2.04 -8.08
C VAL A 72 10.28 -3.47 -8.61
N THR A 73 10.19 -4.42 -7.71
CA THR A 73 9.99 -5.85 -8.02
C THR A 73 8.52 -6.16 -7.86
N LYS A 74 7.77 -6.37 -8.95
CA LYS A 74 6.35 -6.76 -8.89
C LYS A 74 6.19 -8.17 -8.33
N ALA A 75 4.96 -8.48 -7.91
CA ALA A 75 4.56 -9.84 -7.53
C ALA A 75 4.74 -10.88 -8.65
N ASP A 76 4.69 -10.44 -9.90
CA ASP A 76 4.94 -11.26 -11.11
C ASP A 76 6.43 -11.61 -11.32
N LYS A 77 7.33 -11.26 -10.38
CA LYS A 77 8.81 -11.31 -10.51
C LYS A 77 9.38 -10.38 -11.58
N SER A 78 8.53 -9.55 -12.18
CA SER A 78 8.94 -8.49 -13.10
C SER A 78 9.54 -7.31 -12.33
N GLU A 79 10.80 -6.98 -12.60
CA GLU A 79 11.53 -5.89 -11.96
C GLU A 79 11.71 -4.72 -12.92
N TYR A 80 11.48 -3.50 -12.43
CA TYR A 80 11.73 -2.27 -13.17
C TYR A 80 12.26 -1.18 -12.24
N TYR A 81 13.02 -0.25 -12.80
CA TYR A 81 13.54 0.91 -12.09
C TYR A 81 12.56 2.07 -12.23
N GLN A 82 12.01 2.56 -11.13
CA GLN A 82 11.29 3.82 -11.09
C GLN A 82 12.27 4.93 -10.70
N VAL A 83 12.52 5.89 -11.59
CA VAL A 83 13.37 7.06 -11.35
C VAL A 83 12.49 8.30 -11.27
N ASP A 84 12.45 8.91 -10.11
CA ASP A 84 11.75 10.16 -9.86
C ASP A 84 12.65 11.33 -10.24
N VAL A 85 12.27 12.05 -11.29
CA VAL A 85 12.97 13.20 -11.84
C VAL A 85 12.22 14.50 -11.51
N LYS A 86 12.96 15.59 -11.35
CA LYS A 86 12.43 16.92 -11.04
C LYS A 86 12.94 17.95 -12.04
N LYS A 87 12.04 18.77 -12.56
CA LYS A 87 12.35 19.88 -13.45
C LYS A 87 11.67 21.12 -12.91
N GLN A 88 12.44 22.01 -12.30
CA GLN A 88 11.95 23.24 -11.67
C GLN A 88 10.84 22.94 -10.65
N GLU A 89 9.57 23.15 -11.02
CA GLU A 89 8.41 22.92 -10.16
C GLU A 89 7.65 21.62 -10.52
N GLU A 90 8.03 20.97 -11.62
CA GLU A 90 7.43 19.72 -12.09
C GLU A 90 8.21 18.52 -11.57
N SER A 91 7.49 17.51 -11.07
CA SER A 91 8.07 16.22 -10.69
C SER A 91 7.44 15.14 -11.55
N ALA A 92 8.26 14.26 -12.13
CA ALA A 92 7.81 13.14 -12.95
C ALA A 92 8.50 11.85 -12.48
N SER A 93 7.80 10.73 -12.59
CA SER A 93 8.32 9.42 -12.21
C SER A 93 8.44 8.54 -13.45
N LEU A 94 9.66 8.28 -13.89
CA LEU A 94 9.97 7.47 -15.06
C LEU A 94 10.14 6.02 -14.65
N LYS A 95 9.33 5.13 -15.20
CA LYS A 95 9.54 3.69 -15.04
C LYS A 95 10.40 3.23 -16.21
N ILE A 96 11.53 2.60 -15.91
CA ILE A 96 12.55 2.20 -16.86
C ILE A 96 12.84 0.72 -16.60
N GLY A 97 12.71 -0.10 -17.63
CA GLY A 97 13.09 -1.51 -17.57
C GLY A 97 14.60 -1.68 -17.39
N LYS A 98 15.01 -2.89 -17.03
CA LYS A 98 16.44 -3.27 -16.88
C LYS A 98 17.26 -3.01 -18.14
N ASP A 99 16.60 -3.06 -19.30
CA ASP A 99 17.15 -2.83 -20.64
C ASP A 99 17.30 -1.33 -20.99
N GLY A 100 16.90 -0.41 -20.10
CA GLY A 100 16.87 1.04 -20.38
C GLY A 100 15.62 1.53 -21.11
N ALA A 101 14.71 0.63 -21.50
CA ALA A 101 13.43 0.98 -22.11
C ALA A 101 12.49 1.67 -21.11
N VAL A 102 12.01 2.87 -21.42
CA VAL A 102 10.98 3.55 -20.62
C VAL A 102 9.65 2.81 -20.79
N ILE A 103 9.09 2.33 -19.69
CA ILE A 103 7.78 1.68 -19.58
C ILE A 103 6.82 2.63 -18.84
N GLU A 104 6.55 3.79 -19.42
CA GLU A 104 5.71 4.85 -18.82
C GLU A 104 4.30 4.34 -18.44
#